data_AF-A0AAX4P2S4-F1
#
_entry.id   AF-A0AAX4P2S4-F1
#
_cell.length_a   1.000
_cell.length_b   1.000
_cell.length_c   1.000
_cell.angle_alpha   90.00
_cell.angle_beta   90.00
_cell.angle_gamma   90.00
#
_symmetry.space_group_name_H-M   'P 1'
#
loop_
_entity.id
_entity.type
_entity.pdbx_description
1 polymer ?
#
loop_
_entity_poly.entity_id
_entity_poly.type
_entity_poly.pdbx_seq_one_letter_code
_entity_poly.pdbx_strand_id
1 'polypeptide(L)'
;MVFLDVLVNYGCRRWLHKEDYSFDEGGDKTRSSSRPSQYPLLGFKDRHLEDEYLEHLVVASRARIILAYVTAILLYASGPFAADFCVYDLVIQQQDDYRALSDEEKEEFKESQPEGTWLKYFPNSTRVCLVISCLLLLMFILGLVAVVCMYQMKRFEKHRTWIFYFTPAIYLVFIAVNGFIFAFSSQSYNAWLGTSSWIFLLILQFISPLASLFFISLPALVMLELMTVFVLVFLVIVPLCNPVGNLWNLIIEDAIELGGDYARRSTLANFIQPLVLLCVLAVCVVVVSVIVDISNRQSFINKKIIEALTKQREETLLQQKEDHENLIHSIFPPVVAKDLIRKQSGQDMKISKSGRDFGLSHVSLGSLVASRGHHFVH
;
A
#
# COMPACT_ATOMS: atom_id res chain seq x y z
N MET A 1 -4.50 9.27 -3.58
CA MET A 1 -3.89 10.15 -2.57
C MET A 1 -3.07 11.26 -3.15
N VAL A 2 -2.69 11.17 -4.43
CA VAL A 2 -2.22 12.36 -5.15
C VAL A 2 -3.27 13.48 -5.12
N PHE A 3 -4.57 13.17 -4.99
CA PHE A 3 -5.60 14.19 -4.82
C PHE A 3 -5.88 14.49 -3.35
N LEU A 4 -6.38 13.54 -2.54
CA LEU A 4 -6.71 13.83 -1.13
C LEU A 4 -5.50 14.24 -0.30
N ASP A 5 -4.35 13.59 -0.47
CA ASP A 5 -3.15 13.97 0.27
C ASP A 5 -2.59 15.29 -0.26
N VAL A 6 -2.69 15.62 -1.54
CA VAL A 6 -2.34 16.99 -2.02
C VAL A 6 -3.33 18.01 -1.50
N LEU A 7 -4.64 17.73 -1.51
CA LEU A 7 -5.69 18.64 -1.02
C LEU A 7 -5.56 18.86 0.49
N VAL A 8 -5.28 17.79 1.24
CA VAL A 8 -5.01 17.83 2.67
C VAL A 8 -3.66 18.51 2.91
N ASN A 9 -2.55 18.08 2.29
CA ASN A 9 -1.22 18.67 2.47
C ASN A 9 -1.15 20.17 2.10
N TYR A 10 -1.79 20.59 1.01
CA TYR A 10 -1.75 21.99 0.58
C TYR A 10 -2.80 22.86 1.26
N GLY A 11 -4.00 22.33 1.57
CA GLY A 11 -5.09 23.09 2.17
C GLY A 11 -5.17 22.93 3.69
N CYS A 12 -5.63 21.77 4.13
CA CYS A 12 -6.02 21.54 5.52
C CYS A 12 -4.83 21.37 6.48
N ARG A 13 -3.72 20.80 5.99
CA ARG A 13 -2.58 20.36 6.80
C ARG A 13 -1.88 21.53 7.50
N ARG A 14 -1.81 22.69 6.83
CA ARG A 14 -1.27 23.93 7.43
C ARG A 14 -2.13 24.47 8.57
N TRP A 15 -3.43 24.16 8.59
CA TRP A 15 -4.36 24.68 9.60
C TRP A 15 -4.61 23.69 10.73
N LEU A 16 -4.48 22.40 10.47
CA LEU A 16 -4.72 21.35 11.46
C LEU A 16 -3.51 21.03 12.34
N HIS A 17 -2.28 21.19 11.83
CA HIS A 17 -1.10 20.85 12.62
C HIS A 17 -0.69 21.96 13.57
N LYS A 18 -0.29 21.55 14.77
CA LYS A 18 0.39 22.39 15.76
C LYS A 18 1.73 21.76 16.09
N GLU A 19 2.79 22.58 16.06
CA GLU A 19 4.17 22.19 16.33
C GLU A 19 4.44 22.26 17.84
N ASP A 20 3.71 21.44 18.61
CA ASP A 20 3.67 21.54 20.07
C ASP A 20 4.46 20.43 20.78
N TYR A 21 5.04 19.46 20.05
CA TYR A 21 5.61 18.25 20.67
C TYR A 21 7.13 18.13 20.46
N SER A 22 7.88 18.20 21.57
CA SER A 22 9.32 17.92 21.60
C SER A 22 9.61 16.72 22.51
N PHE A 23 10.38 15.74 22.02
CA PHE A 23 10.85 14.63 22.84
C PHE A 23 11.92 15.05 23.86
N ASP A 24 12.63 16.15 23.63
CA ASP A 24 13.74 16.61 24.48
C ASP A 24 13.23 17.31 25.76
N GLU A 25 12.00 17.85 25.77
CA GLU A 25 11.43 18.61 26.90
C GLU A 25 10.88 17.74 28.05
N GLY A 26 11.00 16.41 27.97
CA GLY A 26 10.42 15.45 28.92
C GLY A 26 11.02 15.41 30.33
N GLY A 27 11.85 16.38 30.73
CA GLY A 27 12.51 16.44 32.05
C GLY A 27 11.58 16.77 33.22
N ASP A 28 10.47 17.46 32.96
CA ASP A 28 9.50 17.81 34.01
C ASP A 28 8.46 16.69 34.19
N LYS A 29 8.65 15.92 35.27
CA LYS A 29 7.88 14.73 35.70
C LYS A 29 6.36 14.96 35.88
N THR A 30 5.84 16.16 35.64
CA THR A 30 4.44 16.53 35.88
C THR A 30 3.56 16.53 34.62
N ARG A 31 4.11 16.40 33.41
CA ARG A 31 3.29 16.28 32.18
C ARG A 31 2.94 14.82 31.86
N SER A 32 1.86 14.34 32.45
CA SER A 32 1.32 12.97 32.31
C SER A 32 0.71 12.60 30.95
N SER A 33 0.96 13.36 29.88
CA SER A 33 0.59 12.96 28.51
C SER A 33 1.83 12.79 27.62
N SER A 34 2.66 11.80 27.95
CA SER A 34 3.94 11.54 27.26
C SER A 34 3.81 11.01 25.84
N ARG A 35 2.59 10.74 25.34
CA ARG A 35 2.37 10.27 23.96
C ARG A 35 2.03 11.43 23.04
N PRO A 36 2.66 11.51 21.85
CA PRO A 36 2.29 12.51 20.86
C PRO A 36 0.83 12.32 20.45
N SER A 37 0.10 13.44 20.35
CA SER A 37 -1.30 13.40 19.97
C SER A 37 -1.48 12.95 18.51
N GLN A 38 -2.48 12.12 18.26
CA GLN A 38 -2.76 11.51 16.95
C GLN A 38 -4.22 11.73 16.56
N TYR A 39 -4.46 11.87 15.26
CA TYR A 39 -5.76 11.69 14.64
C TYR A 39 -5.97 10.20 14.33
N PRO A 40 -7.20 9.66 14.48
CA PRO A 40 -7.46 8.23 14.32
C PRO A 40 -7.09 7.67 12.94
N LEU A 41 -7.08 8.50 11.88
CA LEU A 41 -6.75 8.07 10.50
C LEU A 41 -5.74 8.98 9.78
N LEU A 42 -5.48 10.19 10.29
CA LEU A 42 -4.61 11.19 9.68
C LEU A 42 -3.19 11.21 10.25
N GLY A 43 -2.89 10.37 11.24
CA GLY A 43 -1.55 10.27 11.84
C GLY A 43 -1.28 11.29 12.94
N PHE A 44 -0.02 11.72 13.08
CA PHE A 44 0.39 12.63 14.14
C PHE A 44 -0.18 14.05 13.92
N LYS A 45 -0.58 14.72 15.02
CA LYS A 45 -0.99 16.14 14.93
C LYS A 45 0.20 17.08 14.73
N ASP A 46 1.41 16.63 15.05
CA ASP A 46 2.64 17.37 14.79
C ASP A 46 3.13 17.04 13.37
N ARG A 47 3.38 18.09 12.57
CA ARG A 47 3.79 17.95 11.18
C ARG A 47 5.20 17.38 11.04
N HIS A 48 6.14 17.87 11.84
CA HIS A 48 7.53 17.43 11.78
C HIS A 48 7.63 15.96 12.20
N LEU A 49 6.87 15.56 13.21
CA LEU A 49 6.79 14.18 13.65
C LEU A 49 6.19 13.26 12.58
N GLU A 50 5.15 13.70 11.87
CA GLU A 50 4.56 12.93 10.76
C GLU A 50 5.53 12.77 9.60
N ASP A 51 6.23 13.84 9.21
CA ASP A 51 7.21 13.78 8.12
C ASP A 51 8.37 12.83 8.47
N GLU A 52 8.87 12.88 9.71
CA GLU A 52 9.89 11.94 10.22
C GLU A 52 9.38 10.50 10.30
N TYR A 53 8.13 10.30 10.72
CA TYR A 53 7.49 8.98 10.71
C TYR A 53 7.40 8.42 9.30
N LEU A 54 6.98 9.21 8.31
CA LEU A 54 6.86 8.78 6.92
C LEU A 54 8.24 8.42 6.34
N GLU A 55 9.27 9.20 6.62
CA GLU A 55 10.65 8.86 6.22
C GLU A 55 11.11 7.54 6.84
N HIS A 56 10.85 7.34 8.13
CA HIS A 56 11.14 6.08 8.82
C HIS A 56 10.36 4.91 8.21
N LEU A 57 9.08 5.11 7.92
CA LEU A 57 8.18 4.11 7.37
C LEU A 57 8.64 3.68 5.97
N VAL A 58 9.05 4.60 5.09
CA VAL A 58 9.57 4.26 3.75
C VAL A 58 10.78 3.35 3.86
N VAL A 59 11.69 3.62 4.79
CA VAL A 59 12.89 2.80 4.99
C VAL A 59 12.53 1.43 5.56
N ALA A 60 11.65 1.40 6.57
CA ALA A 60 11.19 0.16 7.21
C ALA A 60 10.37 -0.74 6.27
N SER A 61 9.64 -0.17 5.32
CA SER A 61 8.75 -0.87 4.40
C SER A 61 9.41 -1.29 3.07
N ARG A 62 10.72 -1.06 2.89
CA ARG A 62 11.43 -1.35 1.63
C ARG A 62 11.18 -2.76 1.08
N ALA A 63 11.37 -3.79 1.92
CA ALA A 63 11.18 -5.18 1.50
C ALA A 63 9.72 -5.48 1.13
N ARG A 64 8.78 -4.90 1.87
CA ARG A 64 7.33 -5.07 1.68
C ARG A 64 6.84 -4.44 0.38
N ILE A 65 7.31 -3.23 0.06
CA ILE A 65 6.97 -2.55 -1.20
C ILE A 65 7.53 -3.32 -2.40
N ILE A 66 8.79 -3.75 -2.35
CA ILE A 66 9.40 -4.56 -3.42
C ILE A 66 8.63 -5.87 -3.60
N LEU A 67 8.33 -6.58 -2.49
CA LEU A 67 7.56 -7.81 -2.53
C LEU A 67 6.19 -7.60 -3.17
N ALA A 68 5.50 -6.53 -2.83
CA ALA A 68 4.20 -6.23 -3.41
C ALA A 68 4.26 -6.00 -4.92
N TYR A 69 5.24 -5.25 -5.42
CA TYR A 69 5.42 -5.08 -6.86
C TYR A 69 5.70 -6.41 -7.56
N VAL A 70 6.57 -7.26 -6.99
CA VAL A 70 6.84 -8.59 -7.52
C VAL A 70 5.55 -9.43 -7.54
N THR A 71 4.79 -9.44 -6.46
CA THR A 71 3.50 -10.13 -6.39
C THR A 71 2.49 -9.57 -7.39
N ALA A 72 2.42 -8.25 -7.57
CA ALA A 72 1.53 -7.61 -8.54
C ALA A 72 1.88 -8.03 -9.97
N ILE A 73 3.17 -8.01 -10.32
CA ILE A 73 3.68 -8.44 -11.63
C ILE A 73 3.33 -9.91 -11.87
N LEU A 74 3.59 -10.79 -10.89
CA LEU A 74 3.29 -12.22 -11.02
C LEU A 74 1.80 -12.48 -11.17
N LEU A 75 0.96 -11.89 -10.31
CA LEU A 75 -0.49 -12.04 -10.35
C LEU A 75 -1.10 -11.49 -11.64
N TYR A 76 -0.58 -10.35 -12.13
CA TYR A 76 -1.03 -9.77 -13.40
C TYR A 76 -0.57 -10.62 -14.59
N ALA A 77 0.68 -11.08 -14.60
CA ALA A 77 1.24 -11.92 -15.63
C ALA A 77 0.52 -13.27 -15.73
N SER A 78 0.25 -13.93 -14.60
CA SER A 78 -0.40 -15.25 -14.56
C SER A 78 -1.91 -15.20 -14.72
N GLY A 79 -2.55 -14.06 -14.44
CA GLY A 79 -3.99 -13.89 -14.51
C GLY A 79 -4.41 -13.15 -15.80
N PRO A 80 -4.69 -11.83 -15.73
CA PRO A 80 -5.16 -11.05 -16.88
C PRO A 80 -4.31 -11.21 -18.13
N PHE A 81 -2.99 -11.06 -18.01
CA PHE A 81 -2.11 -11.06 -19.17
C PHE A 81 -2.08 -12.44 -19.84
N ALA A 82 -1.94 -13.53 -19.07
CA ALA A 82 -1.99 -14.88 -19.60
C ALA A 82 -3.34 -15.19 -20.25
N ALA A 83 -4.45 -14.74 -19.66
CA ALA A 83 -5.78 -14.93 -20.23
C ALA A 83 -5.91 -14.22 -21.59
N ASP A 84 -5.53 -12.94 -21.67
CA ASP A 84 -5.54 -12.18 -22.91
C ASP A 84 -4.61 -12.79 -23.97
N PHE A 85 -3.43 -13.26 -23.54
CA PHE A 85 -2.44 -13.88 -24.41
C PHE A 85 -2.92 -15.22 -24.96
N CYS A 86 -3.52 -16.09 -24.14
CA CYS A 86 -4.03 -17.40 -24.58
C CYS A 86 -5.21 -17.27 -25.56
N VAL A 87 -6.01 -16.22 -25.42
CA VAL A 87 -7.17 -15.98 -26.29
C VAL A 87 -6.77 -15.21 -27.56
N TYR A 88 -5.54 -14.70 -27.63
CA TYR A 88 -5.06 -13.84 -28.71
C TYR A 88 -5.16 -14.49 -30.09
N ASP A 89 -4.69 -15.72 -30.26
CA ASP A 89 -4.66 -16.40 -31.56
C ASP A 89 -6.07 -16.66 -32.10
N LEU A 90 -6.97 -17.15 -31.24
CA LEU A 90 -8.38 -17.37 -31.58
C LEU A 90 -9.03 -16.08 -32.08
N VAL A 91 -8.69 -14.98 -31.42
CA VAL A 91 -9.28 -13.69 -31.69
C VAL A 91 -8.68 -13.03 -32.94
N ILE A 92 -7.38 -13.20 -33.21
CA ILE A 92 -6.81 -12.81 -34.50
C ILE A 92 -7.50 -13.56 -35.62
N GLN A 93 -7.70 -14.87 -35.47
CA GLN A 93 -8.38 -15.67 -36.48
C GLN A 93 -9.78 -15.11 -36.77
N GLN A 94 -10.59 -14.85 -35.74
CA GLN A 94 -11.90 -14.21 -35.92
C GLN A 94 -11.82 -12.84 -36.60
N GLN A 95 -10.77 -12.07 -36.32
CA GLN A 95 -10.56 -10.76 -36.93
C GLN A 95 -10.17 -10.86 -38.41
N ASP A 96 -9.32 -11.82 -38.76
CA ASP A 96 -8.89 -12.06 -40.14
C ASP A 96 -10.04 -12.65 -40.97
N ASP A 97 -10.85 -13.53 -40.36
CA ASP A 97 -12.11 -14.01 -40.95
C ASP A 97 -13.07 -12.84 -41.21
N TYR A 98 -13.25 -11.93 -40.25
CA TYR A 98 -14.07 -10.72 -40.44
C TYR A 98 -13.54 -9.80 -41.54
N ARG A 99 -12.20 -9.67 -41.67
CA ARG A 99 -11.58 -8.85 -42.73
C ARG A 99 -11.76 -9.46 -44.11
N ALA A 100 -11.84 -10.78 -44.20
CA ALA A 100 -12.05 -11.52 -45.44
C ALA A 100 -13.49 -11.39 -45.98
N LEU A 101 -14.46 -10.97 -45.14
CA LEU A 101 -15.84 -10.71 -45.55
C LEU A 101 -15.91 -9.53 -46.55
N SER A 102 -16.89 -9.60 -47.46
CA SER A 102 -17.27 -8.48 -48.32
C SER A 102 -17.82 -7.30 -47.51
N ASP A 103 -17.88 -6.11 -48.11
CA ASP A 103 -18.34 -4.90 -47.39
C ASP A 103 -19.82 -5.01 -46.97
N GLU A 104 -20.65 -5.68 -47.76
CA GLU A 104 -22.05 -5.97 -47.41
C GLU A 104 -22.14 -6.92 -46.20
N GLU A 105 -21.38 -8.01 -46.22
CA GLU A 105 -21.30 -8.96 -45.10
C GLU A 105 -20.72 -8.31 -43.83
N LYS A 106 -19.81 -7.33 -43.97
CA LYS A 106 -19.25 -6.60 -42.82
C LYS A 106 -20.27 -5.71 -42.14
N GLU A 107 -21.12 -5.02 -42.90
CA GLU A 107 -22.20 -4.21 -42.34
C GLU A 107 -23.29 -5.10 -41.73
N GLU A 108 -23.67 -6.19 -42.40
CA GLU A 108 -24.61 -7.18 -41.84
C GLU A 108 -24.06 -7.78 -40.53
N PHE A 109 -22.79 -8.19 -40.53
CA PHE A 109 -22.14 -8.70 -39.32
C PHE A 109 -22.13 -7.64 -38.22
N LYS A 110 -21.81 -6.38 -38.53
CA LYS A 110 -21.76 -5.29 -37.56
C LYS A 110 -23.14 -4.92 -36.99
N GLU A 111 -24.19 -5.00 -37.79
CA GLU A 111 -25.58 -4.85 -37.36
C GLU A 111 -26.03 -6.04 -36.49
N SER A 112 -25.53 -7.25 -36.78
CA SER A 112 -25.82 -8.45 -35.99
C SER A 112 -25.16 -8.45 -34.60
N GLN A 113 -24.08 -7.68 -34.41
CA GLN A 113 -23.37 -7.63 -33.13
C GLN A 113 -24.13 -6.79 -32.11
N PRO A 114 -24.28 -7.28 -30.86
CA PRO A 114 -24.96 -6.53 -29.82
C PRO A 114 -24.25 -5.20 -29.53
N GLU A 115 -25.03 -4.18 -29.20
CA GLU A 115 -24.52 -2.86 -28.84
C GLU A 115 -23.54 -2.98 -27.66
N GLY A 116 -22.53 -2.10 -27.62
CA GLY A 116 -21.49 -2.13 -26.59
C GLY A 116 -20.38 -3.18 -26.73
N THR A 117 -20.40 -4.05 -27.75
CA THR A 117 -19.30 -4.99 -27.99
C THR A 117 -18.06 -4.32 -28.60
N TRP A 118 -16.87 -4.72 -28.13
CA TRP A 118 -15.58 -4.25 -28.66
C TRP A 118 -15.48 -4.33 -30.18
N LEU A 119 -16.01 -5.40 -30.80
CA LEU A 119 -15.95 -5.59 -32.25
C LEU A 119 -16.72 -4.49 -33.02
N LYS A 120 -17.84 -4.01 -32.48
CA LYS A 120 -18.70 -3.01 -33.12
C LYS A 120 -18.03 -1.63 -33.20
N TYR A 121 -17.31 -1.22 -32.14
CA TYR A 121 -16.66 0.10 -32.09
C TYR A 121 -15.21 0.07 -32.55
N PHE A 122 -14.53 -1.06 -32.37
CA PHE A 122 -13.10 -1.19 -32.60
C PHE A 122 -12.82 -2.53 -33.29
N PRO A 123 -12.86 -2.59 -34.63
CA PRO A 123 -12.55 -3.83 -35.37
C PRO A 123 -11.08 -4.28 -35.24
N ASN A 124 -10.22 -3.45 -34.65
CA ASN A 124 -8.85 -3.79 -34.22
C ASN A 124 -8.69 -3.92 -32.69
N SER A 125 -9.79 -3.99 -31.94
CA SER A 125 -9.88 -3.93 -30.47
C SER A 125 -8.95 -4.88 -29.75
N THR A 126 -8.72 -6.06 -30.29
CA THR A 126 -8.10 -7.16 -29.55
C THR A 126 -6.59 -7.04 -29.53
N ARG A 127 -6.01 -6.55 -30.63
CA ARG A 127 -4.63 -6.06 -30.64
C ARG A 127 -4.46 -4.88 -29.68
N VAL A 128 -5.45 -3.99 -29.60
CA VAL A 128 -5.43 -2.86 -28.67
C VAL A 128 -5.47 -3.35 -27.21
N CYS A 129 -6.35 -4.28 -26.87
CA CYS A 129 -6.42 -4.88 -25.52
C CYS A 129 -5.09 -5.54 -25.14
N LEU A 130 -4.51 -6.39 -26.01
CA LEU A 130 -3.21 -7.01 -25.73
C LEU A 130 -2.11 -5.95 -25.56
N VAL A 131 -2.07 -4.93 -26.41
CA VAL A 131 -1.10 -3.83 -26.28
C VAL A 131 -1.30 -3.10 -24.95
N ILE A 132 -2.53 -2.82 -24.55
CA ILE A 132 -2.81 -2.20 -23.24
C ILE A 132 -2.36 -3.13 -22.10
N SER A 133 -2.63 -4.43 -22.18
CA SER A 133 -2.20 -5.41 -21.18
C SER A 133 -0.67 -5.50 -21.09
N CYS A 134 0.03 -5.48 -22.23
CA CYS A 134 1.49 -5.35 -22.28
C CYS A 134 1.98 -4.06 -21.61
N LEU A 135 1.33 -2.92 -21.90
CA LEU A 135 1.68 -1.62 -21.32
C LEU A 135 1.45 -1.57 -19.82
N LEU A 136 0.38 -2.21 -19.31
CA LEU A 136 0.09 -2.31 -17.88
C LEU A 136 1.11 -3.20 -17.17
N LEU A 137 1.48 -4.35 -17.76
CA LEU A 137 2.55 -5.20 -17.23
C LEU A 137 3.88 -4.43 -17.19
N LEU A 138 4.22 -3.75 -18.29
CA LEU A 138 5.42 -2.93 -18.39
C LEU A 138 5.40 -1.80 -17.35
N MET A 139 4.24 -1.18 -17.11
CA MET A 139 4.08 -0.14 -16.09
C MET A 139 4.41 -0.66 -14.69
N PHE A 140 3.99 -1.87 -14.31
CA PHE A 140 4.37 -2.45 -13.01
C PHE A 140 5.87 -2.78 -12.95
N ILE A 141 6.45 -3.30 -14.03
CA ILE A 141 7.90 -3.58 -14.11
C ILE A 141 8.71 -2.29 -13.98
N LEU A 142 8.35 -1.24 -14.73
CA LEU A 142 8.98 0.08 -14.65
C LEU A 142 8.76 0.71 -13.27
N GLY A 143 7.59 0.50 -12.66
CA GLY A 143 7.30 0.91 -11.29
C GLY A 143 8.24 0.27 -10.27
N LEU A 144 8.45 -1.04 -10.37
CA LEU A 144 9.40 -1.78 -9.54
C LEU A 144 10.82 -1.26 -9.72
N VAL A 145 11.27 -1.11 -10.97
CA VAL A 145 12.61 -0.59 -11.30
C VAL A 145 12.79 0.81 -10.73
N ALA A 146 11.81 1.70 -10.91
CA ALA A 146 11.84 3.06 -10.37
C ALA A 146 11.96 3.06 -8.85
N VAL A 147 11.15 2.26 -8.14
CA VAL A 147 11.21 2.15 -6.68
C VAL A 147 12.58 1.63 -6.22
N VAL A 148 13.12 0.60 -6.86
CA VAL A 148 14.46 0.07 -6.55
C VAL A 148 15.54 1.14 -6.78
N CYS A 149 15.48 1.87 -7.90
CA CYS A 149 16.39 2.97 -8.19
C CYS A 149 16.28 4.09 -7.14
N MET A 150 15.07 4.48 -6.72
CA MET A 150 14.85 5.48 -5.67
C MET A 150 15.45 5.06 -4.32
N TYR A 151 15.40 3.76 -3.98
CA TYR A 151 16.05 3.26 -2.76
C TYR A 151 17.58 3.23 -2.86
N GLN A 152 18.14 2.92 -4.04
CA GLN A 152 19.58 2.75 -4.26
C GLN A 152 20.32 4.10 -4.42
N MET A 153 19.69 5.08 -5.05
CA MET A 153 20.35 6.34 -5.41
C MET A 153 20.35 7.34 -4.25
N LYS A 154 21.55 7.78 -3.84
CA LYS A 154 21.74 8.81 -2.79
C LYS A 154 21.00 10.12 -3.08
N ARG A 155 20.81 10.46 -4.36
CA ARG A 155 20.08 11.67 -4.79
C ARG A 155 18.66 11.75 -4.22
N PHE A 156 18.01 10.60 -4.03
CA PHE A 156 16.62 10.53 -3.56
C PHE A 156 16.50 10.37 -2.04
N GLU A 157 17.60 10.39 -1.27
CA GLU A 157 17.55 10.17 0.18
C GLU A 157 16.63 11.16 0.90
N LYS A 158 16.66 12.45 0.52
CA LYS A 158 15.78 13.50 1.04
C LYS A 158 14.34 13.46 0.51
N HIS A 159 14.08 12.67 -0.53
CA HIS A 159 12.79 12.59 -1.23
C HIS A 159 12.24 11.17 -1.25
N ARG A 160 12.67 10.29 -0.34
CA ARG A 160 12.21 8.89 -0.30
C ARG A 160 10.70 8.79 -0.04
N THR A 161 10.10 9.76 0.64
CA THR A 161 8.64 9.88 0.82
C THR A 161 7.87 9.90 -0.50
N TRP A 162 8.51 10.27 -1.62
CA TRP A 162 7.90 10.23 -2.95
C TRP A 162 7.47 8.83 -3.38
N ILE A 163 8.07 7.78 -2.81
CA ILE A 163 7.68 6.38 -3.08
C ILE A 163 6.21 6.15 -2.68
N PHE A 164 5.73 6.80 -1.61
CA PHE A 164 4.33 6.69 -1.18
C PHE A 164 3.34 7.45 -2.06
N TYR A 165 3.80 8.39 -2.91
CA TYR A 165 2.94 9.02 -3.92
C TYR A 165 3.00 8.27 -5.25
N PHE A 166 4.20 7.82 -5.62
CA PHE A 166 4.46 7.11 -6.87
C PHE A 166 3.76 5.75 -6.91
N THR A 167 3.85 4.99 -5.83
CA THR A 167 3.26 3.64 -5.78
C THR A 167 1.75 3.66 -5.98
N PRO A 168 0.96 4.44 -5.22
CA PRO A 168 -0.49 4.56 -5.45
C PRO A 168 -0.84 5.16 -6.80
N ALA A 169 -0.03 6.05 -7.36
CA ALA A 169 -0.28 6.61 -8.69
C ALA A 169 -0.27 5.51 -9.77
N ILE A 170 0.66 4.56 -9.69
CA ILE A 170 0.69 3.40 -10.60
C ILE A 170 -0.59 2.56 -10.46
N TYR A 171 -1.04 2.29 -9.22
CA TYR A 171 -2.29 1.56 -9.00
C TYR A 171 -3.53 2.34 -9.46
N LEU A 172 -3.55 3.66 -9.35
CA LEU A 172 -4.64 4.49 -9.87
C LEU A 172 -4.70 4.46 -11.40
N VAL A 173 -3.56 4.56 -12.09
CA VAL A 173 -3.50 4.39 -13.55
C VAL A 173 -3.97 2.99 -13.94
N PHE A 174 -3.53 1.96 -13.21
CA PHE A 174 -4.00 0.59 -13.39
C PHE A 174 -5.53 0.49 -13.26
N ILE A 175 -6.12 1.04 -12.18
CA ILE A 175 -7.57 1.02 -11.95
C ILE A 175 -8.30 1.76 -13.09
N ALA A 176 -7.81 2.92 -13.51
CA ALA A 176 -8.45 3.71 -14.57
C ALA A 176 -8.44 2.99 -15.92
N VAL A 177 -7.28 2.44 -16.32
CA VAL A 177 -7.13 1.73 -17.59
C VAL A 177 -7.93 0.43 -17.61
N ASN A 178 -7.92 -0.33 -16.51
CA ASN A 178 -8.74 -1.55 -16.42
C ASN A 178 -10.23 -1.24 -16.32
N GLY A 179 -10.63 -0.15 -15.66
CA GLY A 179 -12.02 0.31 -15.66
C GLY A 179 -12.49 0.67 -17.07
N PHE A 180 -11.61 1.31 -17.86
CA PHE A 180 -11.86 1.55 -19.28
C PHE A 180 -11.99 0.24 -20.06
N ILE A 181 -11.07 -0.71 -19.93
CA ILE A 181 -11.17 -2.02 -20.62
C ILE A 181 -12.47 -2.73 -20.24
N PHE A 182 -12.78 -2.76 -18.94
CA PHE A 182 -13.94 -3.43 -18.39
C PHE A 182 -15.26 -2.89 -18.94
N ALA A 183 -15.35 -1.58 -19.16
CA ALA A 183 -16.55 -0.96 -19.73
C ALA A 183 -16.92 -1.55 -21.11
N PHE A 184 -15.94 -2.00 -21.88
CA PHE A 184 -16.16 -2.56 -23.22
C PHE A 184 -16.07 -4.09 -23.26
N SER A 185 -15.40 -4.73 -22.29
CA SER A 185 -15.20 -6.20 -22.27
C SER A 185 -16.26 -6.97 -21.49
N SER A 186 -17.17 -6.29 -20.79
CA SER A 186 -18.20 -6.93 -19.94
C SER A 186 -19.09 -7.93 -20.70
N GLN A 187 -19.32 -7.70 -22.00
CA GLN A 187 -20.17 -8.56 -22.84
C GLN A 187 -19.43 -9.78 -23.42
N SER A 188 -18.12 -9.70 -23.61
CA SER A 188 -17.35 -10.75 -24.30
C SER A 188 -17.38 -12.09 -23.55
N TYR A 189 -17.63 -12.07 -22.25
CA TYR A 189 -17.65 -13.25 -21.39
C TYR A 189 -19.04 -13.78 -21.10
N ASN A 190 -20.09 -13.08 -21.54
CA ASN A 190 -21.47 -13.52 -21.35
C ASN A 190 -21.74 -14.85 -22.07
N ALA A 191 -21.05 -15.11 -23.17
CA ALA A 191 -21.13 -16.38 -23.89
C ALA A 191 -20.70 -17.60 -23.04
N TRP A 192 -19.79 -17.41 -22.07
CA TRP A 192 -19.18 -18.51 -21.31
C TRP A 192 -19.80 -18.69 -19.93
N LEU A 193 -20.11 -17.59 -19.25
CA LEU A 193 -20.52 -17.58 -17.84
C LEU A 193 -21.89 -16.90 -17.63
N GLY A 194 -22.60 -16.59 -18.70
CA GLY A 194 -23.87 -15.88 -18.68
C GLY A 194 -23.74 -14.39 -18.37
N THR A 195 -24.87 -13.71 -18.26
CA THR A 195 -25.02 -12.26 -17.94
C THR A 195 -24.26 -11.80 -16.69
N SER A 196 -23.98 -12.71 -15.74
CA SER A 196 -23.25 -12.42 -14.50
C SER A 196 -21.72 -12.61 -14.62
N SER A 197 -21.22 -12.97 -15.81
CA SER A 197 -19.80 -13.26 -16.07
C SER A 197 -18.87 -12.11 -15.68
N TRP A 198 -19.33 -10.88 -15.81
CA TRP A 198 -18.54 -9.67 -15.58
C TRP A 198 -18.04 -9.55 -14.14
N ILE A 199 -18.77 -10.07 -13.15
CA ILE A 199 -18.32 -10.04 -11.75
C ILE A 199 -17.19 -11.04 -11.52
N PHE A 200 -17.28 -12.24 -12.09
CA PHE A 200 -16.21 -13.23 -12.00
C PHE A 200 -14.94 -12.68 -12.63
N LEU A 201 -15.08 -11.98 -13.76
CA LEU A 201 -13.97 -11.30 -14.40
C LEU A 201 -13.38 -10.20 -13.50
N LEU A 202 -14.23 -9.42 -12.84
CA LEU A 202 -13.80 -8.41 -11.87
C LEU A 202 -12.97 -9.04 -10.73
N ILE A 203 -13.43 -10.15 -10.14
CA ILE A 203 -12.75 -10.89 -9.07
C ILE A 203 -11.43 -11.52 -9.54
N LEU A 204 -11.46 -12.28 -10.63
CA LEU A 204 -10.33 -13.09 -11.04
C LEU A 204 -9.28 -12.29 -11.80
N GLN A 205 -9.70 -11.31 -12.62
CA GLN A 205 -8.78 -10.54 -13.46
C GLN A 205 -8.42 -9.20 -12.81
N PHE A 206 -9.38 -8.37 -12.43
CA PHE A 206 -9.07 -6.97 -12.05
C PHE A 206 -8.64 -6.81 -10.58
N ILE A 207 -9.16 -7.63 -9.67
CA ILE A 207 -8.80 -7.56 -8.24
C ILE A 207 -7.48 -8.27 -7.95
N SER A 208 -7.12 -9.29 -8.72
CA SER A 208 -5.94 -10.12 -8.44
C SER A 208 -4.67 -9.29 -8.24
N PRO A 209 -4.30 -8.34 -9.12
CA PRO A 209 -3.13 -7.48 -8.88
C PRO A 209 -3.28 -6.56 -7.66
N LEU A 210 -4.50 -6.16 -7.28
CA LEU A 210 -4.75 -5.35 -6.08
C LEU A 210 -4.56 -6.14 -4.79
N ALA A 211 -4.60 -7.48 -4.83
CA ALA A 211 -4.23 -8.31 -3.69
C ALA A 211 -2.78 -8.09 -3.24
N SER A 212 -1.91 -7.61 -4.14
CA SER A 212 -0.54 -7.22 -3.75
C SER A 212 -0.51 -6.07 -2.72
N LEU A 213 -1.57 -5.25 -2.65
CA LEU A 213 -1.65 -4.14 -1.71
C LEU A 213 -1.68 -4.60 -0.25
N PHE A 214 -2.07 -5.86 0.04
CA PHE A 214 -1.94 -6.45 1.38
C PHE A 214 -0.50 -6.48 1.89
N PHE A 215 0.47 -6.61 0.98
CA PHE A 215 1.88 -6.61 1.35
C PHE A 215 2.44 -5.21 1.50
N ILE A 216 1.80 -4.19 0.90
CA ILE A 216 2.27 -2.81 0.97
C ILE A 216 1.88 -2.17 2.30
N SER A 217 2.87 -1.67 3.04
CA SER A 217 2.64 -0.84 4.22
C SER A 217 2.48 0.63 3.85
N LEU A 218 1.43 0.95 3.09
CA LEU A 218 1.04 2.33 2.81
C LEU A 218 0.26 2.91 4.01
N PRO A 219 0.33 4.23 4.22
CA PRO A 219 -0.56 4.92 5.16
C PRO A 219 -2.03 4.56 4.90
N ALA A 220 -2.79 4.33 5.98
CA ALA A 220 -4.15 3.80 5.90
C ALA A 220 -5.11 4.65 5.04
N LEU A 221 -4.95 5.98 5.08
CA LEU A 221 -5.76 6.88 4.26
C LEU A 221 -5.48 6.72 2.75
N VAL A 222 -4.24 6.38 2.36
CA VAL A 222 -3.90 6.05 0.94
C VAL A 222 -4.72 4.84 0.50
N MET A 223 -4.70 3.81 1.35
CA MET A 223 -5.31 2.53 1.06
C MET A 223 -6.83 2.65 1.02
N LEU A 224 -7.42 3.42 1.93
CA LEU A 224 -8.83 3.77 1.92
C LEU A 224 -9.22 4.44 0.59
N GLU A 225 -8.43 5.40 0.12
CA GLU A 225 -8.73 6.08 -1.15
C GLU A 225 -8.59 5.14 -2.35
N LEU A 226 -7.51 4.34 -2.43
CA LEU A 226 -7.34 3.36 -3.50
C LEU A 226 -8.52 2.39 -3.57
N MET A 227 -8.94 1.85 -2.43
CA MET A 227 -10.08 0.94 -2.35
C MET A 227 -11.40 1.65 -2.66
N THR A 228 -11.58 2.90 -2.23
CA THR A 228 -12.78 3.69 -2.54
C THR A 228 -12.88 3.98 -4.03
N VAL A 229 -11.78 4.42 -4.67
CA VAL A 229 -11.73 4.66 -6.12
C VAL A 229 -11.96 3.35 -6.88
N PHE A 230 -11.37 2.25 -6.44
CA PHE A 230 -11.60 0.93 -7.02
C PHE A 230 -13.09 0.54 -6.96
N VAL A 231 -13.71 0.61 -5.78
CA VAL A 231 -15.14 0.31 -5.59
C VAL A 231 -16.00 1.24 -6.45
N LEU A 232 -15.70 2.54 -6.45
CA LEU A 232 -16.45 3.53 -7.22
C LEU A 232 -16.35 3.26 -8.73
N VAL A 233 -15.16 3.00 -9.26
CA VAL A 233 -14.96 2.74 -10.69
C VAL A 233 -15.68 1.46 -11.11
N PHE A 234 -15.42 0.34 -10.42
CA PHE A 234 -15.86 -0.97 -10.88
C PHE A 234 -17.28 -1.34 -10.45
N LEU A 235 -17.81 -0.80 -9.35
CA LEU A 235 -19.18 -1.09 -8.89
C LEU A 235 -20.17 0.04 -9.15
N VAL A 236 -19.73 1.27 -9.41
CA VAL A 236 -20.66 2.38 -9.62
C VAL A 236 -20.53 2.94 -11.02
N ILE A 237 -19.39 3.53 -11.36
CA ILE A 237 -19.21 4.28 -12.60
C ILE A 237 -19.33 3.38 -13.82
N VAL A 238 -18.52 2.32 -13.92
CA VAL A 238 -18.50 1.48 -15.12
C VAL A 238 -19.83 0.76 -15.33
N PRO A 239 -20.45 0.12 -14.32
CA PRO A 239 -21.76 -0.51 -14.50
C PRO A 239 -22.87 0.46 -14.91
N LEU A 240 -22.87 1.70 -14.41
CA LEU A 240 -23.88 2.71 -14.75
C LEU A 240 -23.65 3.36 -16.11
N CYS A 241 -22.39 3.53 -16.51
CA CYS A 241 -22.00 4.19 -17.75
C CYS A 241 -21.61 3.20 -18.86
N ASN A 242 -21.98 1.93 -18.73
CA ASN A 242 -21.64 0.91 -19.72
C ASN A 242 -22.36 1.22 -21.06
N PRO A 243 -21.68 1.12 -22.21
CA PRO A 243 -22.26 1.44 -23.52
C PRO A 243 -23.45 0.54 -23.90
N VAL A 244 -23.58 -0.65 -23.30
CA VAL A 244 -24.70 -1.58 -23.51
C VAL A 244 -25.95 -1.15 -22.73
N GLY A 245 -25.82 -0.16 -21.85
CA GLY A 245 -26.84 0.23 -20.88
C GLY A 245 -26.44 -0.11 -19.45
N ASN A 246 -27.32 0.18 -18.50
CA ASN A 246 -27.04 -0.05 -17.08
C ASN A 246 -26.93 -1.55 -16.77
N LEU A 247 -25.72 -2.03 -16.45
CA LEU A 247 -25.48 -3.44 -16.16
C LEU A 247 -26.35 -3.95 -15.02
N TRP A 248 -26.66 -3.11 -14.02
CA TRP A 248 -27.52 -3.46 -12.90
C TRP A 248 -28.96 -3.78 -13.35
N ASN A 249 -29.46 -3.09 -14.37
CA ASN A 249 -30.80 -3.33 -14.91
C ASN A 249 -30.83 -4.66 -15.68
N LEU A 250 -29.79 -4.96 -16.47
CA LEU A 250 -29.70 -6.22 -17.22
C LEU A 250 -29.79 -7.45 -16.31
N ILE A 251 -29.23 -7.37 -15.10
CA ILE A 251 -29.31 -8.46 -14.11
C ILE A 251 -30.73 -8.62 -13.56
N ILE A 252 -31.44 -7.51 -13.34
CA ILE A 252 -32.81 -7.54 -12.85
C ILE A 252 -33.73 -8.13 -13.93
N GLU A 253 -33.53 -7.73 -15.19
CA GLU A 253 -34.27 -8.23 -16.34
C GLU A 253 -34.07 -9.74 -16.51
N ASP A 254 -32.82 -10.20 -16.52
CA ASP A 254 -32.49 -11.63 -16.63
C ASP A 254 -33.09 -12.46 -15.47
N ALA A 255 -33.11 -11.89 -14.26
CA ALA A 255 -33.75 -12.52 -13.10
C ALA A 255 -35.29 -12.58 -13.19
N ILE A 256 -35.93 -11.70 -13.96
CA ILE A 256 -37.38 -11.70 -14.21
C ILE A 256 -37.74 -12.71 -15.29
N GLU A 257 -36.95 -12.79 -16.36
CA GLU A 257 -37.22 -13.66 -17.52
C GLU A 257 -37.23 -15.16 -17.17
N LEU A 258 -36.45 -15.57 -16.16
CA LEU A 258 -36.40 -16.97 -15.69
C LEU A 258 -37.72 -17.51 -15.09
N GLY A 259 -38.76 -16.67 -14.94
CA GLY A 259 -40.15 -17.09 -14.80
C GLY A 259 -40.55 -17.85 -13.52
N GLY A 260 -39.64 -18.02 -12.56
CA GLY A 260 -39.90 -18.73 -11.31
C GLY A 260 -39.22 -18.11 -10.10
N ASP A 261 -39.93 -18.03 -8.97
CA ASP A 261 -39.44 -17.45 -7.72
C ASP A 261 -38.11 -18.06 -7.24
N TYR A 262 -37.92 -19.37 -7.45
CA TYR A 262 -36.69 -20.06 -7.08
C TYR A 262 -35.51 -19.66 -7.98
N ALA A 263 -35.69 -19.67 -9.31
CA ALA A 263 -34.66 -19.28 -10.26
C ALA A 263 -34.24 -17.82 -10.05
N ARG A 264 -35.21 -16.92 -9.86
CA ARG A 264 -34.96 -15.51 -9.56
C ARG A 264 -34.11 -15.33 -8.28
N ARG A 265 -34.45 -16.02 -7.19
CA ARG A 265 -33.69 -15.96 -5.94
C ARG A 265 -32.27 -16.51 -6.11
N SER A 266 -32.11 -17.60 -6.85
CA SER A 266 -30.79 -18.19 -7.10
C SER A 266 -29.91 -17.26 -7.94
N THR A 267 -30.44 -16.65 -8.99
CA THR A 267 -29.69 -15.70 -9.84
C THR A 267 -29.25 -14.48 -9.03
N LEU A 268 -30.17 -13.90 -8.25
CA LEU A 268 -29.84 -12.78 -7.36
C LEU A 268 -28.80 -13.16 -6.29
N ALA A 269 -28.86 -14.37 -5.73
CA ALA A 269 -27.88 -14.83 -4.75
C ALA A 269 -26.48 -15.00 -5.37
N ASN A 270 -26.39 -15.64 -6.55
CA ASN A 270 -25.15 -15.80 -7.31
C ASN A 270 -24.51 -14.46 -7.69
N PHE A 271 -25.33 -13.41 -7.79
CA PHE A 271 -24.91 -12.05 -8.09
C PHE A 271 -24.48 -11.26 -6.84
N ILE A 272 -25.30 -11.28 -5.78
CA ILE A 272 -25.06 -10.52 -4.54
C ILE A 272 -23.83 -11.08 -3.81
N GLN A 273 -23.65 -12.41 -3.79
CA GLN A 273 -22.55 -13.04 -3.07
C GLN A 273 -21.16 -12.53 -3.47
N PRO A 274 -20.76 -12.53 -4.76
CA PRO A 274 -19.43 -12.05 -5.16
C PRO A 274 -19.25 -10.54 -4.95
N LEU A 275 -20.32 -9.74 -5.03
CA LEU A 275 -20.27 -8.32 -4.68
C LEU A 275 -20.02 -8.09 -3.19
N VAL A 276 -20.74 -8.83 -2.33
CA VAL A 276 -20.50 -8.79 -0.88
C VAL A 276 -19.08 -9.24 -0.58
N LEU A 277 -18.61 -10.32 -1.21
CA LEU A 277 -17.24 -10.80 -1.05
C LEU A 277 -16.21 -9.73 -1.44
N LEU A 278 -16.45 -9.01 -2.53
CA LEU A 278 -15.59 -7.92 -2.95
C LEU A 278 -15.57 -6.76 -1.96
N CYS A 279 -16.73 -6.29 -1.52
CA CYS A 279 -16.82 -5.23 -0.52
C CYS A 279 -16.13 -5.64 0.79
N VAL A 280 -16.30 -6.89 1.22
CA VAL A 280 -15.62 -7.46 2.38
C VAL A 280 -14.10 -7.46 2.16
N LEU A 281 -13.62 -7.90 1.00
CA LEU A 281 -12.19 -7.89 0.68
C LEU A 281 -11.61 -6.47 0.71
N ALA A 282 -12.28 -5.50 0.12
CA ALA A 282 -11.86 -4.09 0.15
C ALA A 282 -11.81 -3.55 1.58
N VAL A 283 -12.81 -3.83 2.41
CA VAL A 283 -12.82 -3.46 3.83
C VAL A 283 -11.68 -4.16 4.59
N CYS A 284 -11.45 -5.45 4.35
CA CYS A 284 -10.35 -6.20 4.95
C CYS A 284 -8.98 -5.58 4.61
N VAL A 285 -8.74 -5.20 3.35
CA VAL A 285 -7.51 -4.51 2.93
C VAL A 285 -7.32 -3.21 3.74
N VAL A 286 -8.37 -2.40 3.87
CA VAL A 286 -8.31 -1.14 4.64
C VAL A 286 -8.06 -1.40 6.12
N VAL A 287 -8.78 -2.35 6.73
CA VAL A 287 -8.64 -2.68 8.15
C VAL A 287 -7.24 -3.21 8.47
N VAL A 288 -6.72 -4.13 7.65
CA VAL A 288 -5.35 -4.63 7.79
C VAL A 288 -4.34 -3.49 7.66
N SER A 289 -4.54 -2.59 6.69
CA SER A 289 -3.68 -1.41 6.54
C SER A 289 -3.72 -0.49 7.77
N VAL A 290 -4.91 -0.24 8.35
CA VAL A 290 -5.05 0.55 9.59
C VAL A 290 -4.30 -0.11 10.75
N ILE A 291 -4.46 -1.42 10.95
CA ILE A 291 -3.77 -2.15 12.03
C ILE A 291 -2.26 -2.07 11.85
N VAL A 292 -1.76 -2.28 10.62
CA VAL A 292 -0.33 -2.20 10.31
C VAL A 292 0.20 -0.78 10.52
N ASP A 293 -0.53 0.26 10.13
CA ASP A 293 -0.12 1.65 10.33
C ASP A 293 -0.06 2.00 11.82
N ILE A 294 -1.07 1.63 12.62
CA ILE A 294 -1.05 1.83 14.08
C ILE A 294 0.15 1.13 14.71
N SER A 295 0.43 -0.11 14.31
CA SER A 295 1.58 -0.87 14.81
C SER A 295 2.92 -0.20 14.46
N ASN A 296 3.07 0.28 13.22
CA ASN A 296 4.27 0.98 12.78
C ASN A 296 4.46 2.31 13.52
N ARG A 297 3.38 3.07 13.75
CA ARG A 297 3.41 4.32 14.53
C ARG A 297 3.85 4.08 15.97
N GLN A 298 3.31 3.06 16.62
CA GLN A 298 3.73 2.67 17.96
C GLN A 298 5.21 2.26 18.00
N SER A 299 5.66 1.49 17.01
CA SER A 299 7.08 1.11 16.88
C SER A 299 7.98 2.34 16.72
N PHE A 300 7.55 3.33 15.94
CA PHE A 300 8.27 4.59 15.76
C PHE A 300 8.37 5.41 17.05
N ILE A 301 7.25 5.58 17.77
CA ILE A 301 7.22 6.29 19.06
C ILE A 301 8.13 5.59 20.08
N ASN A 302 8.05 4.26 20.19
CA ASN A 302 8.89 3.50 21.11
C ASN A 302 10.38 3.67 20.79
N LYS A 303 10.74 3.67 19.50
CA LYS A 303 12.11 3.94 19.05
C LYS A 303 12.58 5.32 19.50
N LYS A 304 11.75 6.36 19.32
CA LYS A 304 12.07 7.73 19.73
C LYS A 304 12.19 7.91 21.24
N ILE A 305 11.31 7.27 22.02
CA ILE A 305 11.40 7.27 23.48
C ILE A 305 12.69 6.61 23.95
N ILE A 306 13.06 5.47 23.37
CA ILE A 306 14.31 4.78 23.72
C ILE A 306 15.52 5.66 23.37
N GLU A 307 15.54 6.27 22.19
CA GLU A 307 16.60 7.17 21.75
C GLU A 307 16.78 8.38 22.69
N ALA A 308 15.68 9.03 23.07
CA ALA A 308 15.68 10.13 24.02
C ALA A 308 16.18 9.70 25.41
N LEU A 309 15.71 8.55 25.93
CA LEU A 309 16.16 8.00 27.21
C LEU A 309 17.64 7.61 27.18
N THR A 310 18.14 7.06 26.08
CA THR A 310 19.57 6.75 25.94
C THR A 310 20.42 8.02 25.95
N LYS A 311 19.98 9.07 25.25
CA LYS A 311 20.67 10.36 25.24
C LYS A 311 20.71 11.02 26.62
N GLN A 312 19.57 11.06 27.33
CA GLN A 312 19.52 11.55 28.72
C GLN A 312 20.40 10.73 29.66
N ARG A 313 20.45 9.41 29.49
CA ARG A 313 21.33 8.55 30.27
C ARG A 313 22.81 8.84 29.98
N GLU A 314 23.18 9.06 28.73
CA GLU A 314 24.54 9.45 28.36
C GLU A 314 24.92 10.81 28.97
N GLU A 315 24.04 11.81 28.89
CA GLU A 315 24.26 13.13 29.48
C GLU A 315 24.40 13.08 31.00
N THR A 316 23.53 12.34 31.70
CA THR A 316 23.62 12.16 33.15
C THR A 316 24.87 11.40 33.58
N LEU A 317 25.31 10.39 32.81
CA LEU A 317 26.58 9.71 33.06
C LEU A 317 27.78 10.63 32.83
N LEU A 318 27.74 11.51 31.82
CA LEU A 318 28.77 12.51 31.58
C LEU A 318 28.83 13.54 32.71
N GLN A 319 27.68 14.04 33.18
CA GLN A 319 27.60 14.93 34.35
C GLN A 319 28.13 14.26 35.61
N GLN A 320 27.71 13.02 35.89
CA GLN A 320 28.24 12.26 37.04
C GLN A 320 29.75 12.07 36.97
N LYS A 321 30.29 11.86 35.76
CA LYS A 321 31.73 11.76 35.55
C LYS A 321 32.43 13.09 35.82
N GLU A 322 31.91 14.19 35.29
CA GLU A 322 32.45 15.54 35.51
C GLU A 322 32.40 15.93 37.00
N ASP A 323 31.28 15.67 37.68
CA ASP A 323 31.12 15.90 39.11
C ASP A 323 32.13 15.07 39.93
N HIS A 324 32.38 13.82 39.53
CA HIS A 324 33.38 12.97 40.17
C HIS A 324 34.81 13.50 39.96
N GLU A 325 35.15 13.94 38.75
CA GLU A 325 36.45 14.56 38.43
C GLU A 325 36.66 15.86 39.21
N ASN A 326 35.63 16.70 39.28
CA ASN A 326 35.63 17.94 40.08
C ASN A 326 35.82 17.65 41.57
N LEU A 327 35.15 16.62 42.09
CA LEU A 327 35.32 16.19 43.49
C LEU A 327 36.75 15.72 43.76
N ILE A 328 37.35 14.90 42.88
CA ILE A 328 38.76 14.48 42.99
C ILE A 328 39.68 15.72 42.99
N HIS A 329 39.45 16.69 42.11
CA HIS A 329 40.23 17.91 42.03
C HIS A 329 40.12 18.79 43.29
N SER A 330 38.97 18.76 43.99
CA SER A 330 38.79 19.49 45.25
C SER A 330 39.47 18.84 46.46
N ILE A 331 39.65 17.52 46.45
CA ILE A 331 40.21 16.76 47.58
C ILE A 331 41.73 16.58 47.44
N PHE A 332 42.24 16.34 46.23
CA PHE A 332 43.64 15.99 45.99
C PHE A 332 44.42 17.11 45.28
N PRO A 333 45.74 17.27 45.55
CA PRO A 333 46.59 18.16 44.79
C PRO A 333 46.56 17.82 43.28
N PRO A 334 46.68 18.81 42.37
CA PRO A 334 46.44 18.63 40.93
C PRO A 334 47.26 17.51 40.28
N VAL A 335 48.49 17.27 40.76
CA VAL A 335 49.38 16.23 40.24
C VAL A 335 48.84 14.82 40.58
N VAL A 336 48.33 14.63 41.80
CA VAL A 336 47.77 13.36 42.26
C VAL A 336 46.40 13.11 41.64
N ALA A 337 45.55 14.15 41.55
CA ALA A 337 44.24 14.09 40.91
C ALA A 337 44.34 13.62 39.44
N LYS A 338 45.27 14.22 38.67
CA LYS A 338 45.51 13.83 37.28
C LYS A 338 45.95 12.37 37.13
N ASP A 339 46.79 11.87 38.02
CA ASP A 339 47.27 10.48 37.97
C ASP A 339 46.14 9.48 38.32
N LEU A 340 45.26 9.84 39.27
CA LEU A 340 44.08 9.04 39.63
C LEU A 340 43.06 8.94 38.50
N ILE A 341 42.69 10.07 37.88
CA ILE A 341 41.76 10.11 36.74
C ILE A 341 42.33 9.31 35.55
N ARG A 342 43.65 9.42 35.30
CA ARG A 342 44.31 8.65 34.25
C ARG A 342 44.31 7.14 34.52
N LYS A 343 44.44 6.72 35.79
CA LYS A 343 44.35 5.30 36.16
C LYS A 343 42.93 4.74 36.03
N GLN A 344 41.92 5.47 36.47
CA GLN A 344 40.50 5.06 36.33
C GLN A 344 40.10 4.92 34.86
N SER A 345 40.36 5.95 34.04
CA SER A 345 40.07 5.88 32.59
C SER A 345 40.80 4.73 31.88
N GLY A 346 42.02 4.39 32.31
CA GLY A 346 42.76 3.24 31.81
C GLY A 346 42.18 1.88 32.23
N GLN A 347 41.53 1.78 33.40
CA GLN A 347 40.83 0.57 33.84
C GLN A 347 39.49 0.38 33.11
N ASP A 348 38.71 1.44 32.93
CA ASP A 348 37.42 1.38 32.21
C ASP A 348 37.59 0.93 30.76
N MET A 349 38.65 1.38 30.08
CA MET A 349 38.99 0.91 28.73
C MET A 349 39.33 -0.58 28.67
N LYS A 350 39.93 -1.15 29.71
CA LYS A 350 40.22 -2.60 29.78
C LYS A 350 38.96 -3.42 29.99
N ILE A 351 38.04 -2.95 30.83
CA ILE A 351 36.75 -3.60 31.07
C ILE A 351 35.88 -3.56 29.80
N SER A 352 35.85 -2.41 29.10
CA SER A 352 35.15 -2.25 27.83
C SER A 352 35.62 -3.22 26.74
N LYS A 353 36.94 -3.46 26.63
CA LYS A 353 37.49 -4.42 25.66
C LYS A 353 37.18 -5.87 26.03
N SER A 354 37.26 -6.22 27.31
CA SER A 354 36.92 -7.57 27.79
C SER A 354 35.44 -7.91 27.63
N GLY A 355 34.54 -6.91 27.66
CA GLY A 355 33.09 -7.10 27.49
C GLY A 355 32.64 -7.31 26.04
N ARG A 356 33.44 -6.91 25.04
CA ARG A 356 33.12 -7.14 23.62
C ARG A 356 33.29 -8.59 23.18
N ASP A 357 34.16 -9.34 23.86
CA ASP A 357 34.47 -10.73 23.48
C ASP A 357 33.45 -11.75 24.03
N PHE A 358 32.47 -11.31 24.85
CA PHE A 358 31.52 -12.21 25.52
C PHE A 358 30.05 -12.08 25.11
N GLY A 359 29.64 -11.28 24.11
CA GLY A 359 28.19 -11.14 23.87
C GLY A 359 27.69 -10.36 22.67
N LEU A 360 28.34 -10.42 21.50
CA LEU A 360 27.80 -9.88 20.24
C LEU A 360 27.47 -10.98 19.23
N SER A 361 26.93 -12.10 19.69
CA SER A 361 26.12 -12.97 18.84
C SER A 361 24.70 -12.40 18.77
N HIS A 362 24.45 -11.49 17.82
CA HIS A 362 23.15 -11.29 17.16
C HIS A 362 21.89 -11.49 18.03
N VAL A 363 21.79 -10.84 19.20
CA VAL A 363 20.49 -10.74 19.89
C VAL A 363 19.72 -9.63 19.20
N SER A 364 18.93 -10.03 18.20
CA SER A 364 17.87 -9.21 17.62
C SER A 364 16.99 -8.69 18.76
N LEU A 365 17.10 -7.40 19.08
CA LEU A 365 16.24 -6.68 20.02
C LEU A 365 14.74 -6.82 19.67
N GLY A 366 14.40 -7.29 18.47
CA GLY A 366 13.03 -7.61 18.07
C GLY A 366 12.42 -8.83 18.80
N SER A 367 13.23 -9.79 19.29
CA SER A 367 12.70 -11.00 19.93
C SER A 367 12.38 -10.81 21.43
N LEU A 368 13.07 -9.89 22.11
CA LEU A 368 12.91 -9.67 23.55
C LEU A 368 11.70 -8.79 23.90
N VAL A 369 11.19 -8.01 22.95
CA VAL A 369 9.95 -7.22 23.13
C VAL A 369 8.70 -8.08 22.82
N ALA A 370 8.80 -9.07 21.92
CA ALA A 370 7.69 -9.96 21.60
C ALA A 370 7.34 -10.94 22.74
N SER A 371 8.29 -11.34 23.58
CA SER A 371 8.03 -12.32 24.66
C SER A 371 7.45 -11.71 25.95
N ARG A 372 7.39 -10.38 26.09
CA ARG A 372 6.83 -9.71 27.29
C ARG A 372 5.36 -9.33 27.17
N GLY A 373 4.74 -9.49 26.00
CA GLY A 373 3.33 -9.16 25.75
C GLY A 373 2.31 -10.24 26.13
N HIS A 374 2.74 -11.46 26.47
CA HIS A 374 1.81 -12.60 26.67
C HIS A 374 1.39 -12.89 28.12
N HIS A 375 1.75 -12.04 29.09
CA HIS A 375 1.49 -12.30 30.52
C HIS A 375 0.46 -11.40 31.22
N PHE A 376 -0.33 -10.61 30.48
CA PHE A 376 -1.39 -9.79 31.08
C PHE A 376 -2.69 -9.86 30.27
N VAL A 377 -3.34 -11.02 30.30
CA VAL A 377 -4.81 -11.13 30.22
C VAL A 377 -5.22 -12.34 31.06
N HIS A 378 -5.76 -12.08 32.23
CA HIS A 378 -6.64 -13.00 32.96
C HIS A 378 -7.74 -12.20 33.62
#